data_AF-A0A800JF30-F1
#
_entry.id   AF-A0A800JF30-F1
#
_cell.length_a   1.000
_cell.length_b   1.000
_cell.length_c   1.000
_cell.angle_alpha   90.00
_cell.angle_beta   90.00
_cell.angle_gamma   90.00
#
_symmetry.space_group_name_H-M   'P 1'
#
loop_
_entity.id
_entity.type
_entity.pdbx_description
1 polymer ?
#
loop_
_entity_poly.entity_id
_entity_poly.type
_entity_poly.pdbx_seq_one_letter_code
_entity_poly.pdbx_strand_id
1 'polypeptide(L)'
;MNKWDNKRVLVTGGAGFLGSHLCERLIEAGDEVLCVDNFFTGRRANIAHLLNHPHFELQRHDVTFPLYVEVDEIYNLACPASPIHYQHDPVQTTKTSVHGAINMLGLAKRVGARILQASTSEVYGDPTEHPQTESYWGNVNPIGIRSCYDEGKRCAETLFFDYHRQHNLEIKVARI
;
A
#
# COMPACT_ATOMS: atom_id res chain seq x y z
N MET A 1 -2.20 -25.34 -6.96
CA MET A 1 -1.06 -24.47 -6.61
C MET A 1 -0.11 -25.30 -5.78
N ASN A 2 1.13 -25.49 -6.21
CA ASN A 2 2.08 -26.37 -5.52
C ASN A 2 2.45 -25.76 -4.17
N LYS A 3 2.51 -26.62 -3.15
CA LYS A 3 2.79 -26.35 -1.74
C LYS A 3 4.27 -25.96 -1.47
N TRP A 4 5.00 -25.54 -2.50
CA TRP A 4 6.47 -25.47 -2.53
C TRP A 4 7.05 -24.19 -3.14
N ASP A 5 6.23 -23.26 -3.63
CA ASP A 5 6.69 -21.92 -4.06
C ASP A 5 6.41 -20.92 -2.93
N ASN A 6 7.20 -20.97 -1.86
CA ASN A 6 7.15 -19.93 -0.83
C ASN A 6 7.56 -18.61 -1.47
N LYS A 7 6.72 -17.57 -1.37
CA LYS A 7 7.02 -16.26 -1.94
C LYS A 7 7.68 -15.37 -0.89
N ARG A 8 8.53 -14.47 -1.36
CA ARG A 8 9.00 -13.32 -0.56
C ARG A 8 8.05 -12.16 -0.79
N VAL A 9 7.34 -11.77 0.26
CA VAL A 9 6.26 -10.79 0.19
C VAL A 9 6.62 -9.55 1.02
N LEU A 10 6.65 -8.39 0.37
CA LEU A 10 6.79 -7.10 1.02
C LEU A 10 5.41 -6.55 1.40
N VAL A 11 5.22 -6.18 2.67
CA VAL A 11 4.03 -5.47 3.15
C VAL A 11 4.43 -4.11 3.67
N THR A 12 4.15 -3.04 2.92
CA THR A 12 4.34 -1.66 3.40
C THR A 12 3.16 -1.26 4.28
N GLY A 13 3.40 -0.55 5.38
CA GLY A 13 2.36 -0.32 6.40
C GLY A 13 1.99 -1.60 7.16
N GLY A 14 2.89 -2.59 7.19
CA GLY A 14 2.66 -3.91 7.76
C GLY A 14 2.47 -3.92 9.29
N ALA A 15 2.79 -2.83 9.98
CA ALA A 15 2.47 -2.66 11.41
C ALA A 15 1.19 -1.84 11.66
N GLY A 16 0.47 -1.47 10.59
CA GLY A 16 -0.88 -0.90 10.66
C GLY A 16 -1.95 -1.95 10.93
N PHE A 17 -3.22 -1.53 10.98
CA PHE A 17 -4.36 -2.41 11.30
C PHE A 17 -4.53 -3.56 10.29
N LEU A 18 -4.78 -3.26 9.02
CA LEU A 18 -4.91 -4.31 7.99
C LEU A 18 -3.58 -5.00 7.70
N GLY A 19 -2.47 -4.25 7.74
CA GLY A 19 -1.15 -4.76 7.44
C GLY A 19 -0.70 -5.88 8.37
N SER A 20 -0.93 -5.77 9.69
CA SER A 20 -0.49 -6.80 10.63
C SER A 20 -1.24 -8.12 10.45
N HIS A 21 -2.55 -8.05 10.19
CA HIS A 21 -3.36 -9.23 9.90
C HIS A 21 -2.96 -9.88 8.56
N LEU A 22 -2.60 -9.07 7.55
CA LEU A 22 -2.09 -9.58 6.29
C LEU A 22 -0.74 -10.29 6.49
N CYS A 23 0.18 -9.71 7.26
CA CYS A 23 1.46 -10.33 7.59
C CYS A 23 1.26 -11.71 8.26
N GLU A 24 0.39 -11.79 9.27
CA GLU A 24 0.04 -13.04 9.95
C GLU A 24 -0.51 -14.08 8.95
N ARG A 25 -1.48 -13.68 8.12
CA ARG A 25 -2.13 -14.57 7.16
C ARG A 25 -1.19 -15.10 6.07
N LEU A 26 -0.21 -14.31 5.65
CA LEU A 26 0.82 -14.70 4.68
C LEU A 26 1.83 -15.68 5.29
N ILE A 27 2.25 -15.43 6.54
CA ILE A 27 3.10 -16.37 7.29
C ILE A 27 2.40 -17.72 7.44
N GLU A 28 1.11 -17.72 7.81
CA GLU A 28 0.30 -18.95 7.91
C GLU A 28 0.18 -19.68 6.57
N ALA A 29 0.27 -18.97 5.45
CA ALA A 29 0.30 -19.55 4.11
C ALA A 29 1.66 -20.17 3.74
N GLY A 30 2.71 -19.90 4.53
CA GLY A 30 4.08 -20.39 4.31
C GLY A 30 5.02 -19.37 3.67
N ASP A 31 4.55 -18.15 3.38
CA ASP A 31 5.34 -17.11 2.73
C ASP A 31 6.39 -16.48 3.67
N GLU A 32 7.44 -15.91 3.09
CA GLU A 32 8.45 -15.08 3.77
C GLU A 32 8.00 -13.62 3.71
N VAL A 33 7.74 -13.01 4.86
CA VAL A 33 7.15 -11.67 4.94
C VAL A 33 8.18 -10.65 5.42
N LEU A 34 8.44 -9.65 4.57
CA LEU A 34 9.13 -8.43 4.94
C LEU A 34 8.11 -7.33 5.26
N CYS A 35 7.97 -7.00 6.54
CA CYS A 35 7.15 -5.89 7.01
C CYS A 35 7.96 -4.59 6.98
N VAL A 36 7.48 -3.60 6.23
CA VAL A 36 8.06 -2.25 6.17
C VAL A 36 7.10 -1.25 6.78
N ASP A 37 7.54 -0.53 7.82
CA ASP A 37 6.73 0.49 8.49
C ASP A 37 7.60 1.57 9.15
N ASN A 38 7.19 2.83 9.11
CA ASN A 38 7.89 3.94 9.79
C ASN A 38 7.36 4.20 11.21
N PHE A 39 6.28 3.52 11.61
CA PHE A 39 5.52 3.66 12.84
C PHE A 39 4.87 5.04 13.04
N PHE A 40 4.50 5.73 11.95
CA PHE A 40 3.77 7.00 12.04
C PHE A 40 2.38 6.79 12.67
N THR A 41 1.59 5.86 12.13
CA THR A 41 0.33 5.39 12.74
C THR A 41 0.36 3.92 13.14
N GLY A 42 1.29 3.15 12.58
CA GLY A 42 1.51 1.75 12.92
C GLY A 42 2.05 1.58 14.34
N ARG A 43 1.83 0.41 14.94
CA ARG A 43 2.32 0.10 16.30
C ARG A 43 3.10 -1.19 16.28
N ARG A 44 4.30 -1.20 16.87
CA ARG A 44 5.10 -2.43 17.02
C ARG A 44 4.35 -3.54 17.76
N ALA A 45 3.44 -3.18 18.67
CA ALA A 45 2.58 -4.13 19.37
C ALA A 45 1.72 -4.99 18.41
N ASN A 46 1.31 -4.46 17.25
CA ASN A 46 0.47 -5.17 16.29
C ASN A 46 1.19 -6.36 15.63
N ILE A 47 2.52 -6.33 15.58
CA ILE A 47 3.35 -7.37 14.95
C ILE A 47 4.27 -8.06 15.96
N ALA A 48 4.14 -7.75 17.25
CA ALA A 48 5.06 -8.23 18.28
C ALA A 48 5.13 -9.77 18.34
N HIS A 49 3.99 -10.43 18.09
CA HIS A 49 3.87 -11.89 18.06
C HIS A 49 4.57 -12.53 16.85
N LEU A 50 4.86 -11.77 15.78
CA LEU A 50 5.54 -12.25 14.57
C LEU A 50 7.06 -12.07 14.63
N LEU A 51 7.58 -11.23 15.53
CA LEU A 51 9.00 -10.81 15.53
C LEU A 51 10.01 -11.96 15.69
N ASN A 52 9.60 -13.08 16.28
CA ASN A 52 10.46 -14.26 16.46
C ASN A 52 10.17 -15.36 15.43
N HIS A 53 9.27 -15.13 14.47
CA HIS A 53 8.95 -16.11 13.44
C HIS A 53 10.07 -16.15 12.39
N PRO A 54 10.58 -17.32 11.99
CA PRO A 54 11.73 -17.42 11.08
C PRO A 54 11.47 -16.85 9.69
N HIS A 55 10.21 -16.77 9.28
CA HIS A 55 9.78 -16.22 7.98
C HIS A 55 9.29 -14.77 8.08
N PHE A 56 9.57 -14.06 9.17
CA PHE A 56 9.17 -12.67 9.34
C PHE A 56 10.36 -11.76 9.61
N GLU A 57 10.47 -10.70 8.82
CA GLU A 57 11.43 -9.63 9.03
C GLU A 57 10.70 -8.28 9.16
N LEU A 58 11.17 -7.44 10.09
CA LEU A 58 10.72 -6.08 10.24
C LEU A 58 11.83 -5.12 9.82
N GLN A 59 11.53 -4.24 8.87
CA GLN A 59 12.40 -3.13 8.50
C GLN A 59 11.70 -1.80 8.80
N ARG A 60 12.29 -1.00 9.70
CA ARG A 60 11.80 0.36 9.94
C ARG A 60 12.24 1.26 8.79
N HIS A 61 11.29 1.64 7.92
CA HIS A 61 11.57 2.42 6.72
C HIS A 61 10.36 3.26 6.30
N ASP A 62 10.62 4.45 5.75
CA ASP A 62 9.60 5.32 5.17
C ASP A 62 9.61 5.19 3.65
N VAL A 63 8.45 4.80 3.09
CA VAL A 63 8.30 4.51 1.64
C VAL A 63 8.58 5.71 0.74
N THR A 64 8.60 6.94 1.28
CA THR A 64 9.00 8.13 0.52
C THR A 64 10.49 8.14 0.14
N PHE A 65 11.30 7.26 0.75
CA PHE A 65 12.68 7.00 0.34
C PHE A 65 12.79 5.68 -0.44
N PRO A 66 13.71 5.59 -1.43
CA PRO A 66 13.95 4.35 -2.17
C PRO A 66 14.27 3.16 -1.26
N LEU A 67 13.77 1.99 -1.64
CA LEU A 67 14.00 0.72 -0.97
C LEU A 67 14.52 -0.31 -1.98
N TYR A 68 15.60 -1.01 -1.62
CA TYR A 68 16.25 -2.00 -2.49
C TYR A 68 16.26 -3.36 -1.79
N VAL A 69 15.29 -4.21 -2.14
CA VAL A 69 15.09 -5.56 -1.60
C VAL A 69 14.65 -6.51 -2.72
N GLU A 70 14.81 -7.81 -2.54
CA GLU A 70 14.41 -8.82 -3.54
C GLU A 70 13.16 -9.55 -3.06
N VAL A 71 12.03 -9.29 -3.73
CA VAL A 71 10.70 -9.80 -3.37
C VAL A 71 9.91 -10.17 -4.62
N ASP A 72 8.94 -11.07 -4.46
CA ASP A 72 8.14 -11.61 -5.55
C ASP A 72 6.75 -10.93 -5.60
N GLU A 73 6.24 -10.48 -4.45
CA GLU A 73 4.98 -9.73 -4.34
C GLU A 73 5.11 -8.52 -3.39
N ILE A 74 4.37 -7.45 -3.69
CA ILE A 74 4.32 -6.22 -2.89
C ILE A 74 2.86 -5.88 -2.59
N TYR A 75 2.54 -5.77 -1.30
CA TYR A 75 1.29 -5.22 -0.80
C TYR A 75 1.54 -3.81 -0.28
N ASN A 76 1.12 -2.80 -1.06
CA ASN A 76 1.34 -1.40 -0.74
C ASN A 76 0.19 -0.83 0.11
N LEU A 77 0.30 -0.91 1.44
CA LEU A 77 -0.70 -0.41 2.39
C LEU A 77 -0.24 0.85 3.15
N ALA A 78 1.02 1.28 2.99
CA ALA A 78 1.56 2.46 3.67
C ALA A 78 0.85 3.75 3.26
N CYS A 79 -0.09 4.22 4.09
CA CYS A 79 -0.69 5.56 4.04
C CYS A 79 -1.55 5.76 5.31
N PRO A 80 -1.55 6.93 5.96
CA PRO A 80 -2.48 7.19 7.06
C PRO A 80 -3.94 7.16 6.56
N ALA A 81 -4.81 6.37 7.20
CA ALA A 81 -6.18 6.13 6.71
C ALA A 81 -7.28 6.92 7.44
N SER A 82 -7.04 7.39 8.67
CA SER A 82 -8.04 8.15 9.44
C SER A 82 -7.95 9.66 9.12
N PRO A 83 -9.08 10.38 8.97
CA PRO A 83 -9.10 11.83 8.73
C PRO A 83 -8.22 12.63 9.68
N ILE A 84 -8.27 12.29 10.97
CA ILE A 84 -7.46 12.95 12.00
C ILE A 84 -5.96 12.81 11.71
N HIS A 85 -5.53 11.64 11.21
CA HIS A 85 -4.11 11.35 10.98
C HIS A 85 -3.62 11.90 9.65
N TYR A 86 -4.38 11.76 8.55
CA TYR A 86 -3.92 12.22 7.25
C TYR A 86 -3.99 13.75 7.10
N GLN A 87 -4.86 14.43 7.86
CA GLN A 87 -4.94 15.90 7.90
C GLN A 87 -3.92 16.54 8.85
N HIS A 88 -3.30 15.77 9.74
CA HIS A 88 -2.29 16.28 10.66
C HIS A 88 -1.04 16.77 9.91
N ASP A 89 -0.61 16.06 8.86
CA ASP A 89 0.45 16.47 7.95
C ASP A 89 0.03 16.18 6.49
N PRO A 90 -0.72 17.07 5.85
CA PRO A 90 -1.25 16.84 4.51
C PRO A 90 -0.15 16.74 3.44
N VAL A 91 0.99 17.41 3.66
CA VAL A 91 2.14 17.33 2.76
C VAL A 91 2.75 15.94 2.83
N GLN A 92 2.97 15.40 4.03
CA GLN A 92 3.50 14.06 4.20
C GLN A 92 2.52 12.98 3.71
N THR A 93 1.21 13.16 3.91
CA THR A 93 0.17 12.27 3.34
C THR A 93 0.28 12.19 1.82
N THR A 94 0.40 13.34 1.15
CA THR A 94 0.53 13.40 -0.31
C THR A 94 1.83 12.75 -0.77
N LYS A 95 2.97 13.05 -0.13
CA LYS A 95 4.26 12.41 -0.42
C LYS A 95 4.19 10.90 -0.25
N THR A 96 3.57 10.42 0.83
CA THR A 96 3.44 8.99 1.11
C THR A 96 2.61 8.30 0.02
N SER A 97 1.49 8.91 -0.36
CA SER A 97 0.59 8.35 -1.38
C SER A 97 1.20 8.36 -2.78
N VAL A 98 1.92 9.42 -3.15
CA VAL A 98 2.46 9.61 -4.51
C VAL A 98 3.92 9.16 -4.62
N HIS A 99 4.84 9.79 -3.88
CA HIS A 99 6.26 9.41 -3.94
C HIS A 99 6.49 8.00 -3.40
N GLY A 100 5.75 7.60 -2.36
CA GLY A 100 5.77 6.22 -1.87
C GLY A 100 5.34 5.22 -2.93
N ALA A 101 4.25 5.49 -3.65
CA ALA A 101 3.81 4.66 -4.77
C ALA A 101 4.86 4.60 -5.89
N ILE A 102 5.47 5.73 -6.27
CA ILE A 102 6.54 5.77 -7.29
C ILE A 102 7.71 4.86 -6.88
N ASN A 103 8.16 4.93 -5.63
CA ASN A 103 9.26 4.10 -5.14
C ASN A 103 8.88 2.61 -5.16
N MET A 104 7.67 2.24 -4.73
CA MET A 104 7.22 0.84 -4.73
C MET A 104 6.98 0.30 -6.15
N LEU A 105 6.46 1.11 -7.06
CA LEU A 105 6.33 0.76 -8.48
C LEU A 105 7.71 0.62 -9.15
N GLY A 106 8.66 1.49 -8.81
CA GLY A 106 10.05 1.38 -9.25
C GLY A 106 10.71 0.10 -8.77
N LEU A 107 10.52 -0.25 -7.49
CA LEU A 107 10.97 -1.51 -6.91
C LEU A 107 10.31 -2.71 -7.62
N ALA A 108 8.98 -2.73 -7.74
CA ALA A 108 8.23 -3.80 -8.40
C ALA A 108 8.73 -4.05 -9.82
N LYS A 109 8.92 -2.99 -10.60
CA LYS A 109 9.48 -3.05 -11.95
C LYS A 109 10.90 -3.62 -11.96
N ARG A 110 11.76 -3.21 -11.02
CA ARG A 110 13.16 -3.64 -10.96
C ARG A 110 13.28 -5.15 -10.73
N VAL A 111 12.45 -5.70 -9.85
CA VAL A 111 12.53 -7.12 -9.43
C VAL A 111 11.52 -8.01 -10.14
N GLY A 112 10.62 -7.45 -10.95
CA GLY A 112 9.55 -8.19 -11.62
C GLY A 112 8.42 -8.62 -10.68
N ALA A 113 8.25 -7.96 -9.52
CA ALA A 113 7.22 -8.32 -8.55
C ALA A 113 5.83 -7.87 -9.00
N ARG A 114 4.82 -8.66 -8.66
CA ARG A 114 3.42 -8.24 -8.69
C ARG A 114 3.17 -7.25 -7.54
N ILE A 115 2.45 -6.17 -7.81
CA ILE A 115 2.16 -5.15 -6.79
C ILE A 115 0.66 -4.87 -6.65
N LEU A 116 0.17 -4.84 -5.41
CA LEU A 116 -1.18 -4.43 -5.05
C LEU A 116 -1.16 -3.04 -4.40
N GLN A 117 -2.03 -2.14 -4.86
CA GLN A 117 -2.35 -0.88 -4.21
C GLN A 117 -3.58 -1.02 -3.32
N ALA A 118 -3.43 -0.70 -2.03
CA ALA A 118 -4.57 -0.41 -1.17
C ALA A 118 -5.08 1.02 -1.48
N SER A 119 -6.04 1.09 -2.40
CA SER A 119 -6.82 2.31 -2.66
C SER A 119 -7.96 2.42 -1.64
N THR A 120 -8.97 3.24 -1.94
CA THR A 120 -10.03 3.60 -0.99
C THR A 120 -11.29 4.00 -1.73
N SER A 121 -12.44 3.82 -1.10
CA SER A 121 -13.73 4.40 -1.52
C SER A 121 -13.72 5.93 -1.61
N GLU A 122 -12.82 6.62 -0.91
CA GLU A 122 -12.69 8.09 -1.00
C GLU A 122 -12.29 8.59 -2.40
N VAL A 123 -11.79 7.72 -3.29
CA VAL A 123 -11.59 8.09 -4.71
C VAL A 123 -12.89 8.43 -5.43
N TYR A 124 -14.04 8.00 -4.88
CA TYR A 124 -15.38 8.34 -5.34
C TYR A 124 -15.89 9.69 -4.80
N GLY A 125 -15.28 10.23 -3.73
CA GLY A 125 -15.63 11.51 -3.13
C GLY A 125 -17.04 11.57 -2.55
N ASP A 126 -17.79 12.61 -2.93
CA ASP A 126 -19.21 12.77 -2.61
C ASP A 126 -20.05 12.26 -3.78
N PRO A 127 -20.35 10.94 -3.86
CA PRO A 127 -20.88 10.31 -5.05
C PRO A 127 -22.26 10.83 -5.43
N THR A 128 -22.49 10.98 -6.73
CA THR A 128 -23.80 11.32 -7.30
C THR A 128 -24.58 10.09 -7.79
N GLU A 129 -23.99 8.89 -7.63
CA GLU A 129 -24.52 7.60 -8.04
C GLU A 129 -24.55 6.60 -6.87
N HIS A 130 -25.53 5.69 -6.87
CA HIS A 130 -25.67 4.63 -5.87
C HIS A 130 -26.20 3.31 -6.47
N PRO A 131 -25.55 2.17 -6.23
CA PRO A 131 -24.27 1.99 -5.53
C PRO A 131 -23.09 2.54 -6.34
N GLN A 132 -21.94 2.76 -5.70
CA GLN A 132 -20.72 3.16 -6.40
C GLN A 132 -20.08 1.94 -7.05
N THR A 133 -20.11 1.89 -8.39
CA THR A 133 -19.38 0.87 -9.16
C THR A 133 -17.99 1.37 -9.54
N GLU A 134 -17.07 0.48 -9.89
CA GLU A 134 -15.70 0.83 -10.24
C GLU A 134 -15.59 1.70 -11.50
N SER A 135 -16.64 1.73 -12.32
CA SER A 135 -16.76 2.58 -13.50
C SER A 135 -17.02 4.06 -13.17
N TYR A 136 -17.52 4.36 -11.97
CA TYR A 136 -17.78 5.73 -11.52
C TYR A 136 -16.46 6.48 -11.29
N TRP A 137 -16.35 7.69 -11.87
CA TRP A 137 -15.11 8.48 -11.83
C TRP A 137 -14.86 9.20 -10.51
N GLY A 138 -15.90 9.36 -9.69
CA GLY A 138 -15.84 10.13 -8.46
C GLY A 138 -16.19 11.61 -8.64
N ASN A 139 -16.69 12.20 -7.55
CA ASN A 139 -16.94 13.64 -7.43
C ASN A 139 -16.12 14.15 -6.23
N VAL A 140 -14.87 14.51 -6.52
CA VAL A 140 -13.87 14.85 -5.50
C VAL A 140 -13.46 16.31 -5.67
N ASN A 141 -13.41 17.05 -4.56
CA ASN A 141 -12.85 18.41 -4.55
C ASN A 141 -11.31 18.32 -4.50
N PRO A 142 -10.56 18.85 -5.48
CA PRO A 142 -9.10 18.67 -5.56
C PRO A 142 -8.30 19.60 -4.63
N ILE A 143 -8.94 20.58 -4.00
CA ILE A 143 -8.27 21.59 -3.13
C ILE A 143 -8.89 21.69 -1.73
N GLY A 144 -9.78 20.76 -1.39
CA GLY A 144 -10.36 20.65 -0.05
C GLY A 144 -9.35 20.15 0.99
N ILE A 145 -9.73 20.26 2.26
CA ILE A 145 -8.87 19.82 3.38
C ILE A 145 -8.61 18.30 3.40
N ARG A 146 -9.41 17.52 2.67
CA ARG A 146 -9.24 16.06 2.53
C ARG A 146 -8.41 15.67 1.30
N SER A 147 -8.17 16.59 0.36
CA SER A 147 -7.59 16.28 -0.95
C SER A 147 -6.18 15.69 -0.88
N CYS A 148 -5.43 15.96 0.19
CA CYS A 148 -4.12 15.30 0.40
C CYS A 148 -4.21 13.77 0.41
N TYR A 149 -5.31 13.21 0.92
CA TYR A 149 -5.59 11.78 0.90
C TYR A 149 -6.32 11.39 -0.39
N ASP A 150 -7.41 12.08 -0.72
CA ASP A 150 -8.30 11.72 -1.83
C ASP A 150 -7.57 11.78 -3.19
N GLU A 151 -6.94 12.93 -3.50
CA GLU A 151 -6.14 13.09 -4.72
C GLU A 151 -4.84 12.32 -4.66
N GLY A 152 -4.26 12.13 -3.48
CA GLY A 152 -3.10 11.26 -3.28
C GLY A 152 -3.37 9.83 -3.73
N LYS A 153 -4.52 9.27 -3.33
CA LYS A 153 -4.95 7.91 -3.71
C LYS A 153 -5.38 7.83 -5.18
N ARG A 154 -6.08 8.84 -5.71
CA ARG A 154 -6.43 8.92 -7.14
C ARG A 154 -5.18 8.98 -8.03
N CYS A 155 -4.19 9.79 -7.66
CA CYS A 155 -2.91 9.88 -8.35
C CYS A 155 -2.14 8.55 -8.30
N ALA A 156 -2.15 7.86 -7.15
CA ALA A 156 -1.56 6.53 -7.03
C ALA A 156 -2.22 5.51 -7.98
N GLU A 157 -3.55 5.49 -8.13
CA GLU A 157 -4.21 4.62 -9.12
C GLU A 157 -3.71 4.92 -10.55
N THR A 158 -3.64 6.19 -10.93
CA THR A 158 -3.11 6.61 -12.24
C THR A 158 -1.71 6.05 -12.48
N LEU A 159 -0.80 6.22 -11.51
CA LEU A 159 0.58 5.73 -11.60
C LEU A 159 0.64 4.20 -11.76
N PHE A 160 -0.17 3.46 -11.02
CA PHE A 160 -0.24 2.00 -11.16
C PHE A 160 -0.64 1.60 -12.58
N PHE A 161 -1.71 2.18 -13.12
CA PHE A 161 -2.17 1.88 -14.47
C PHE A 161 -1.20 2.37 -15.56
N ASP A 162 -0.47 3.47 -15.35
CA ASP A 162 0.59 3.92 -16.26
C ASP A 162 1.75 2.93 -16.31
N TYR A 163 2.21 2.43 -15.16
CA TYR A 163 3.23 1.39 -15.11
C TYR A 163 2.77 0.09 -15.80
N HIS A 164 1.50 -0.29 -15.64
CA HIS A 164 0.93 -1.42 -16.38
C HIS A 164 0.95 -1.17 -17.90
N ARG A 165 0.44 -0.03 -18.38
CA ARG A 165 0.41 0.29 -19.81
C ARG A 165 1.80 0.41 -20.44
N GLN A 166 2.74 1.03 -19.74
CA GLN A 166 4.07 1.34 -20.27
C GLN A 166 5.06 0.19 -20.11
N HIS A 167 4.94 -0.60 -19.04
CA HIS A 167 5.94 -1.60 -18.65
C HIS A 167 5.36 -3.01 -18.50
N ASN A 168 4.07 -3.21 -18.77
CA ASN A 168 3.37 -4.49 -18.56
C ASN A 168 3.55 -5.03 -17.14
N LEU A 169 3.66 -4.12 -16.14
CA LEU A 169 3.82 -4.48 -14.74
C LEU A 169 2.53 -5.12 -14.23
N GLU A 170 2.63 -6.26 -13.55
CA GLU A 170 1.46 -6.90 -12.93
C GLU A 170 0.97 -6.09 -11.73
N ILE A 171 -0.15 -5.40 -11.91
CA ILE A 171 -0.78 -4.58 -10.87
C ILE A 171 -2.10 -5.18 -10.38
N LYS A 172 -2.44 -4.85 -9.13
CA LYS A 172 -3.78 -4.97 -8.57
C LYS A 172 -4.13 -3.68 -7.84
N VAL A 173 -5.39 -3.25 -7.92
CA VAL A 173 -5.90 -2.08 -7.20
C VAL A 173 -7.15 -2.51 -6.46
N ALA A 174 -7.17 -2.29 -5.14
CA ALA A 174 -8.32 -2.59 -4.29
C ALA A 174 -8.87 -1.27 -3.71
N ARG A 175 -10.09 -0.88 -4.08
CA ARG A 175 -10.78 0.27 -3.47
C ARG A 175 -11.51 -0.23 -2.22
N ILE A 176 -10.89 0.01 -1.06
CA ILE A 176 -11.36 -0.45 0.26
C ILE A 176 -12.42 0.50 0.83
#